data_AF-A0A1L9R4X4-F1
#
_entry.id   AF-A0A1L9R4X4-F1
#
_cell.length_a   1.000
_cell.length_b   1.000
_cell.length_c   1.000
_cell.angle_alpha   90.00
_cell.angle_beta   90.00
_cell.angle_gamma   90.00
#
_symmetry.space_group_name_H-M   'P 1'
#
loop_
_entity.id
_entity.type
_entity.pdbx_description
1 polymer ?
#
loop_
_entity_poly.entity_id
_entity_poly.type
_entity_poly.pdbx_seq_one_letter_code
_entity_poly.pdbx_strand_id
1 'polypeptide(L)'
;MRFSTLFSVFLATLSVGVGAGPIGAPSDVQECSGDISNNSVDYGDVEKRAPPKESERLRQIQKSLGKKKLEQGKEYAIQVTWTKGKAGSSTPTDLPPQQEMKATQNQYGFDHTAILVGKVQKNTDFELDFEGEFYHLDSKTERHRGQVYFKTFPKTGKWEKSDTTKTLKFLEPKELSGDWKSKVEHAQTEAAKVGTKYNNVWKGKKNDCQTYVKAFQDAL
;
A
#
# COMPACT_ATOMS: atom_id res chain seq x y z
N MET A 1 -18.17 -53.53 -16.86
CA MET A 1 -19.19 -52.68 -16.20
C MET A 1 -19.22 -51.36 -16.98
N ARG A 2 -20.23 -51.21 -17.86
CA ARG A 2 -21.33 -50.22 -17.78
C ARG A 2 -20.84 -48.77 -17.91
N PHE A 3 -20.95 -48.16 -19.09
CA PHE A 3 -22.03 -47.22 -19.54
C PHE A 3 -22.14 -45.97 -18.65
N SER A 4 -22.31 -44.71 -19.07
CA SER A 4 -22.11 -43.88 -20.28
C SER A 4 -22.53 -42.45 -19.87
N THR A 5 -22.21 -41.46 -20.72
CA THR A 5 -23.03 -40.27 -21.03
C THR A 5 -23.10 -39.07 -20.06
N LEU A 6 -22.49 -37.98 -20.54
CA LEU A 6 -22.94 -36.58 -20.55
C LEU A 6 -24.39 -36.31 -20.09
N PHE A 7 -24.56 -35.32 -19.19
CA PHE A 7 -25.83 -34.62 -18.99
C PHE A 7 -25.65 -33.12 -19.29
N SER A 8 -25.94 -32.77 -20.54
CA SER A 8 -26.61 -31.52 -20.90
C SER A 8 -28.10 -31.85 -20.93
N VAL A 9 -29.00 -30.93 -20.53
CA VAL A 9 -30.26 -30.63 -21.24
C VAL A 9 -31.17 -29.66 -20.45
N PHE A 10 -31.33 -28.48 -21.06
CA PHE A 10 -32.55 -27.69 -21.28
C PHE A 10 -33.30 -26.95 -20.15
N LEU A 11 -33.36 -25.62 -20.38
CA LEU A 11 -34.48 -24.74 -20.05
C LEU A 11 -35.80 -25.30 -20.62
N ALA A 12 -36.83 -25.35 -19.78
CA ALA A 12 -38.22 -25.47 -20.22
C ALA A 12 -38.99 -24.20 -19.82
N THR A 13 -39.21 -23.35 -20.80
CA THR A 13 -40.30 -22.37 -20.84
C THR A 13 -41.63 -23.12 -20.89
N LEU A 14 -42.50 -22.93 -19.90
CA LEU A 14 -43.91 -23.26 -20.02
C LEU A 14 -44.72 -21.98 -20.07
N SER A 15 -45.16 -21.68 -21.29
CA SER A 15 -46.23 -20.73 -21.58
C SER A 15 -47.54 -21.29 -21.01
N VAL A 16 -48.30 -20.45 -20.31
CA VAL A 16 -49.73 -20.71 -20.08
C VAL A 16 -50.48 -19.60 -20.79
N GLY A 17 -51.01 -19.95 -21.97
CA GLY A 17 -52.03 -19.16 -22.64
C GLY A 17 -53.39 -19.56 -22.10
N VAL A 18 -54.15 -18.58 -21.62
CA VAL A 18 -55.60 -18.68 -21.47
C VAL A 18 -56.18 -17.44 -22.15
N GLY A 19 -56.96 -17.64 -23.20
CA GLY A 19 -57.65 -16.59 -23.92
C GLY A 19 -59.15 -16.59 -23.58
N ALA A 20 -59.72 -15.40 -23.39
CA ALA A 20 -61.14 -15.11 -23.59
C ALA A 20 -61.38 -13.58 -23.67
N GLY A 21 -61.75 -13.09 -24.87
CA GLY A 21 -62.68 -11.98 -25.12
C GLY A 21 -62.23 -10.51 -24.90
N PRO A 22 -62.59 -9.56 -25.79
CA PRO A 22 -62.13 -8.17 -25.73
C PRO A 22 -62.99 -7.33 -24.78
N ILE A 23 -62.36 -6.49 -23.95
CA ILE A 23 -63.03 -5.42 -23.21
C ILE A 23 -62.36 -4.11 -23.62
N GLY A 24 -63.21 -3.17 -24.06
CA GLY A 24 -62.86 -1.98 -24.82
C GLY A 24 -61.89 -1.03 -24.12
N ALA A 25 -61.27 -0.17 -24.92
CA ALA A 25 -60.48 0.94 -24.44
C ALA A 25 -61.34 1.90 -23.60
N PRO A 26 -60.81 2.33 -22.45
CA PRO A 26 -60.84 3.73 -22.08
C PRO A 26 -59.41 4.27 -22.17
N SER A 27 -59.31 5.44 -22.79
CA SER A 27 -58.18 6.35 -22.69
C SER A 27 -57.93 6.68 -21.22
N ASP A 28 -56.90 6.09 -20.62
CA ASP A 28 -56.27 6.62 -19.42
C ASP A 28 -54.81 6.93 -19.78
N VAL A 29 -54.64 8.10 -20.36
CA VAL A 29 -53.40 8.86 -20.22
C VAL A 29 -53.21 9.01 -18.72
N GLN A 30 -52.26 8.26 -18.16
CA GLN A 30 -51.85 8.44 -16.78
C GLN A 30 -51.13 9.79 -16.73
N GLU A 31 -51.92 10.83 -16.47
CA GLU A 31 -51.46 12.17 -16.17
C GLU A 31 -50.65 12.06 -14.87
N CYS A 32 -49.33 11.97 -15.00
CA CYS A 32 -48.41 12.16 -13.88
C CYS A 32 -48.51 13.62 -13.44
N SER A 33 -49.51 13.91 -12.62
CA SER A 33 -49.66 15.21 -11.96
C SER A 33 -48.89 15.17 -10.64
N GLY A 34 -47.98 16.14 -10.46
CA GLY A 34 -47.48 16.53 -9.15
C GLY A 34 -45.97 16.40 -8.94
N ASP A 35 -45.26 17.49 -9.27
CA ASP A 35 -44.05 17.98 -8.61
C ASP A 35 -42.82 17.06 -8.54
N ILE A 36 -41.99 17.12 -9.60
CA ILE A 36 -40.54 17.04 -9.41
C ILE A 36 -40.12 18.34 -8.70
N SER A 37 -40.35 18.39 -7.39
CA SER A 37 -39.66 19.36 -6.55
C SER A 37 -38.16 19.09 -6.71
N ASN A 38 -37.40 20.18 -6.90
CA ASN A 38 -35.93 20.24 -6.90
C ASN A 38 -35.34 19.85 -5.53
N ASN A 39 -35.77 18.72 -4.96
CA ASN A 39 -35.07 18.11 -3.86
C ASN A 39 -33.82 17.51 -4.47
N SER A 40 -32.71 18.21 -4.21
CA SER A 40 -31.35 17.71 -4.40
C SER A 40 -31.34 16.22 -4.12
N VAL A 41 -31.05 15.41 -5.14
CA VAL A 41 -30.73 14.00 -4.94
C VAL A 41 -29.70 13.97 -3.83
N ASP A 42 -30.07 13.41 -2.68
CA ASP A 42 -29.17 13.27 -1.55
C ASP A 42 -28.09 12.27 -1.98
N TYR A 43 -27.01 12.81 -2.56
CA TYR A 43 -25.82 12.05 -2.94
C TYR A 43 -25.18 11.35 -1.73
N GLY A 44 -25.61 11.66 -0.50
CA GLY A 44 -25.18 10.97 0.72
C GLY A 44 -25.62 9.51 0.81
N ASP A 45 -26.69 9.10 0.13
CA ASP A 45 -27.25 7.75 0.29
C ASP A 45 -26.74 6.72 -0.74
N VAL A 46 -26.07 7.17 -1.81
CA VAL A 46 -25.44 6.28 -2.79
C VAL A 46 -24.10 5.72 -2.28
N GLU A 47 -23.36 6.49 -1.47
CA GLU A 47 -22.10 6.02 -0.85
C GLU A 47 -22.30 4.90 0.18
N LYS A 48 -23.53 4.64 0.65
CA LYS A 48 -23.82 3.59 1.64
C LYS A 48 -23.90 2.17 1.06
N ARG A 49 -23.89 1.98 -0.27
CA ARG A 49 -24.24 0.67 -0.88
C ARG A 49 -23.05 -0.23 -1.25
N ALA A 50 -21.82 0.27 -1.28
CA ALA A 50 -20.63 -0.56 -1.40
C ALA A 50 -19.42 0.13 -0.75
N PRO A 51 -18.53 -0.60 -0.07
CA PRO A 51 -17.28 -0.01 0.41
C PRO A 51 -16.50 0.57 -0.78
N PRO A 52 -15.81 1.71 -0.61
CA PRO A 52 -15.02 2.30 -1.68
C PRO A 52 -14.01 1.28 -2.21
N LYS A 53 -13.83 1.26 -3.54
CA LYS A 53 -12.85 0.40 -4.19
C LYS A 53 -11.46 0.72 -3.63
N GLU A 54 -10.70 -0.30 -3.24
CA GLU A 54 -9.32 -0.11 -2.81
C GLU A 54 -8.40 0.10 -4.00
N SER A 55 -7.46 1.03 -3.87
CA SER A 55 -6.36 1.21 -4.82
C SER A 55 -5.48 -0.04 -4.89
N GLU A 56 -4.73 -0.22 -5.98
CA GLU A 56 -3.76 -1.32 -6.07
C GLU A 56 -2.70 -1.25 -4.96
N ARG A 57 -2.26 -0.03 -4.61
CA ARG A 57 -1.29 0.22 -3.55
C ARG A 57 -1.82 -0.27 -2.19
N LEU A 58 -3.04 0.09 -1.83
CA LEU A 58 -3.65 -0.35 -0.57
C LEU A 58 -3.86 -1.87 -0.57
N ARG A 59 -4.35 -2.45 -1.67
CA ARG A 59 -4.53 -3.91 -1.80
C ARG A 59 -3.23 -4.67 -1.55
N GLN A 60 -2.12 -4.21 -2.10
CA GLN A 60 -0.80 -4.83 -1.89
C GLN A 60 -0.35 -4.76 -0.42
N ILE A 61 -0.53 -3.62 0.22
CA ILE A 61 -0.22 -3.44 1.65
C ILE A 61 -1.06 -4.42 2.47
N GLN A 62 -2.38 -4.40 2.31
CA GLN A 62 -3.28 -5.27 3.09
C GLN A 62 -3.01 -6.75 2.85
N LYS A 63 -2.75 -7.16 1.60
CA LYS A 63 -2.38 -8.54 1.27
C LYS A 63 -1.13 -9.00 2.02
N SER A 64 -0.12 -8.13 2.12
CA SER A 64 1.12 -8.45 2.86
C SER A 64 0.93 -8.44 4.37
N LEU A 65 0.04 -7.59 4.89
CA LEU A 65 -0.28 -7.51 6.32
C LEU A 65 -1.20 -8.66 6.81
N GLY A 66 -1.80 -9.40 5.88
CA GLY A 66 -2.63 -10.56 6.16
C GLY A 66 -3.92 -10.17 6.87
N LYS A 67 -4.06 -10.57 8.15
CA LYS A 67 -5.29 -10.32 8.92
C LYS A 67 -5.38 -8.89 9.48
N LYS A 68 -4.28 -8.14 9.51
CA LYS A 68 -4.26 -6.75 10.01
C LYS A 68 -4.74 -5.83 8.88
N LYS A 69 -6.04 -5.52 8.87
CA LYS A 69 -6.62 -4.56 7.93
C LYS A 69 -6.31 -3.14 8.37
N LEU A 70 -6.08 -2.27 7.38
CA LEU A 70 -5.92 -0.84 7.63
C LEU A 70 -7.29 -0.20 7.46
N GLU A 71 -7.65 0.70 8.36
CA GLU A 71 -8.99 1.28 8.41
C GLU A 71 -9.00 2.69 7.81
N GLN A 72 -10.07 3.01 7.07
CA GLN A 72 -10.27 4.35 6.52
C GLN A 72 -10.23 5.41 7.63
N GLY A 73 -9.53 6.50 7.36
CA GLY A 73 -9.40 7.64 8.26
C GLY A 73 -8.29 7.48 9.30
N LYS A 74 -7.68 6.30 9.42
CA LYS A 74 -6.60 6.01 10.38
C LYS A 74 -5.23 6.23 9.78
N GLU A 75 -4.30 6.60 10.66
CA GLU A 75 -2.89 6.80 10.36
C GLU A 75 -2.07 5.61 10.84
N TYR A 76 -1.06 5.22 10.05
CA TYR A 76 -0.21 4.08 10.37
C TYR A 76 1.26 4.37 10.05
N ALA A 77 2.14 3.83 10.90
CA ALA A 77 3.53 3.56 10.57
C ALA A 77 3.68 2.08 10.19
N ILE A 78 4.25 1.78 9.03
CA ILE A 78 4.37 0.42 8.48
C ILE A 78 5.80 0.22 8.00
N GLN A 79 6.50 -0.78 8.51
CA GLN A 79 7.80 -1.12 7.96
C GLN A 79 7.62 -1.81 6.60
N VAL A 80 8.39 -1.39 5.61
CA VAL A 80 8.43 -2.03 4.28
C VAL A 80 9.84 -2.48 3.97
N THR A 81 9.97 -3.69 3.44
CA THR A 81 11.23 -4.23 2.91
C THR A 81 11.05 -4.62 1.45
N TRP A 82 12.11 -4.52 0.64
CA TRP A 82 12.07 -4.96 -0.76
C TRP A 82 13.38 -5.52 -1.27
N THR A 83 13.28 -6.41 -2.27
CA THR A 83 14.39 -6.93 -3.07
C THR A 83 14.11 -6.87 -4.57
N LYS A 84 15.16 -6.79 -5.38
CA LYS A 84 15.08 -7.00 -6.83
C LYS A 84 15.44 -8.45 -7.19
N GLY A 85 14.60 -9.39 -6.77
CA GLY A 85 14.88 -10.83 -6.87
C GLY A 85 15.37 -11.37 -5.52
N LYS A 86 16.61 -11.86 -5.45
CA LYS A 86 17.19 -12.36 -4.19
C LYS A 86 17.75 -11.21 -3.35
N ALA A 87 17.88 -11.40 -2.04
CA ALA A 87 18.61 -10.45 -1.21
C ALA A 87 20.04 -10.26 -1.72
N GLY A 88 20.58 -9.04 -1.58
CA GLY A 88 21.89 -8.64 -2.08
C GLY A 88 21.98 -8.49 -3.61
N SER A 89 20.89 -8.66 -4.35
CA SER A 89 20.91 -8.67 -5.82
C SER A 89 20.98 -7.28 -6.43
N SER A 90 20.50 -6.26 -5.72
CA SER A 90 20.56 -4.87 -6.17
C SER A 90 21.94 -4.21 -6.01
N THR A 91 22.84 -4.85 -5.26
CA THR A 91 24.13 -4.27 -4.90
C THR A 91 25.26 -4.88 -5.74
N PRO A 92 26.04 -4.07 -6.48
CA PRO A 92 27.24 -4.52 -7.18
C PRO A 92 28.27 -5.13 -6.21
N THR A 93 29.39 -5.66 -6.72
CA THR A 93 30.42 -6.29 -5.88
C THR A 93 31.85 -5.88 -6.24
N ASP A 94 31.98 -4.81 -7.03
CA ASP A 94 33.25 -4.35 -7.61
C ASP A 94 34.17 -3.72 -6.56
N LEU A 95 33.60 -3.24 -5.45
CA LEU A 95 34.30 -2.52 -4.39
C LEU A 95 34.12 -3.19 -3.03
N PRO A 96 35.12 -3.16 -2.13
CA PRO A 96 35.00 -3.77 -0.81
C PRO A 96 33.77 -3.31 0.01
N PRO A 97 33.40 -2.01 0.05
CA PRO A 97 32.18 -1.59 0.74
C PRO A 97 30.90 -2.19 0.14
N GLN A 98 30.86 -2.40 -1.19
CA GLN A 98 29.71 -3.01 -1.85
C GLN A 98 29.56 -4.49 -1.46
N GLN A 99 30.68 -5.21 -1.30
CA GLN A 99 30.68 -6.60 -0.82
C GLN A 99 30.16 -6.68 0.62
N GLU A 100 30.57 -5.76 1.49
CA GLU A 100 30.05 -5.67 2.88
C GLU A 100 28.54 -5.37 2.91
N MET A 101 28.08 -4.44 2.07
CA MET A 101 26.65 -4.12 1.93
C MET A 101 25.86 -5.32 1.44
N LYS A 102 26.33 -6.01 0.40
CA LYS A 102 25.70 -7.22 -0.12
C LYS A 102 25.63 -8.34 0.93
N ALA A 103 26.72 -8.56 1.68
CA ALA A 103 26.73 -9.54 2.76
C ALA A 103 25.70 -9.20 3.85
N THR A 104 25.58 -7.92 4.19
CA THR A 104 24.59 -7.42 5.16
C THR A 104 23.15 -7.62 4.66
N GLN A 105 22.86 -7.26 3.41
CA GLN A 105 21.56 -7.47 2.77
C GLN A 105 21.18 -8.96 2.69
N ASN A 106 22.13 -9.83 2.35
CA ASN A 106 21.92 -11.28 2.36
C ASN A 106 21.51 -11.79 3.75
N GLN A 107 22.15 -11.28 4.81
CA GLN A 107 21.82 -11.67 6.18
C GLN A 107 20.46 -11.17 6.63
N TYR A 108 20.05 -9.97 6.18
CA TYR A 108 18.72 -9.44 6.46
C TYR A 108 17.60 -10.06 5.62
N GLY A 109 17.93 -10.64 4.47
CA GLY A 109 16.95 -11.18 3.54
C GLY A 109 16.22 -10.11 2.72
N PHE A 110 16.73 -8.88 2.70
CA PHE A 110 16.21 -7.79 1.86
C PHE A 110 17.33 -6.86 1.36
N ASP A 111 17.06 -6.14 0.26
CA ASP A 111 18.00 -5.16 -0.30
C ASP A 111 17.84 -3.80 0.38
N HIS A 112 16.59 -3.45 0.71
CA HIS A 112 16.24 -2.18 1.29
C HIS A 112 15.09 -2.32 2.29
N THR A 113 15.02 -1.35 3.20
CA THR A 113 13.98 -1.21 4.22
C THR A 113 13.67 0.26 4.45
N ALA A 114 12.42 0.58 4.79
CA ALA A 114 11.94 1.92 5.11
C ALA A 114 10.76 1.84 6.10
N ILE A 115 10.44 2.97 6.75
CA ILE A 115 9.16 3.15 7.44
C ILE A 115 8.25 3.98 6.53
N LEU A 116 7.05 3.46 6.25
CA LEU A 116 5.98 4.21 5.61
C LEU A 116 5.13 4.84 6.70
N VAL A 117 4.90 6.14 6.63
CA VAL A 117 3.94 6.82 7.52
C VAL A 117 2.91 7.53 6.67
N GLY A 118 1.64 7.23 6.93
CA GLY A 118 0.56 7.73 6.10
C GLY A 118 -0.81 7.46 6.68
N LYS A 119 -1.82 7.87 5.92
CA LYS A 119 -3.24 7.77 6.26
C LYS A 119 -3.96 6.95 5.20
N VAL A 120 -4.90 6.12 5.64
CA VAL A 120 -5.84 5.48 4.71
C VAL A 120 -6.96 6.47 4.39
N GLN A 121 -7.04 6.95 3.15
CA GLN A 121 -8.03 7.94 2.73
C GLN A 121 -8.42 7.79 1.25
N LYS A 122 -9.52 8.44 0.85
CA LYS A 122 -9.92 8.46 -0.56
C LYS A 122 -8.92 9.29 -1.35
N ASN A 123 -8.42 8.75 -2.47
CA ASN A 123 -7.58 9.47 -3.42
C ASN A 123 -8.45 10.29 -4.41
N THR A 124 -7.83 10.91 -5.40
CA THR A 124 -8.51 11.74 -6.42
C THR A 124 -9.50 10.96 -7.29
N ASP A 125 -9.33 9.64 -7.41
CA ASP A 125 -10.20 8.75 -8.17
C ASP A 125 -11.30 8.13 -7.28
N PHE A 126 -11.49 8.66 -6.06
CA PHE A 126 -12.41 8.17 -5.03
C PHE A 126 -12.14 6.72 -4.58
N GLU A 127 -10.95 6.19 -4.85
CA GLU A 127 -10.51 4.89 -4.35
C GLU A 127 -9.92 5.04 -2.94
N LEU A 128 -10.19 4.07 -2.07
CA LEU A 128 -9.54 4.00 -0.76
C LEU A 128 -8.07 3.62 -0.94
N ASP A 129 -7.18 4.46 -0.42
CA ASP A 129 -5.75 4.35 -0.66
C ASP A 129 -4.93 4.62 0.60
N PHE A 130 -3.66 4.20 0.61
CA PHE A 130 -2.70 4.59 1.65
C PHE A 130 -1.82 5.72 1.14
N GLU A 131 -2.10 6.95 1.58
CA GLU A 131 -1.33 8.13 1.22
C GLU A 131 -0.35 8.49 2.32
N GLY A 132 0.93 8.56 1.98
CA GLY A 132 1.97 8.82 2.96
C GLY A 132 3.34 9.03 2.34
N GLU A 133 4.33 9.06 3.24
CA GLU A 133 5.73 9.21 2.92
C GLU A 133 6.52 7.99 3.38
N PHE A 134 7.64 7.72 2.74
CA PHE A 134 8.63 6.78 3.25
C PHE A 134 9.79 7.52 3.89
N TYR A 135 10.35 6.94 4.95
CA TYR A 135 11.53 7.40 5.65
C TYR A 135 12.56 6.27 5.66
N HIS A 136 13.76 6.53 5.15
CA HIS A 136 14.86 5.56 5.19
C HIS A 136 16.23 6.24 5.25
N LEU A 137 17.25 5.44 5.53
CA LEU A 137 18.62 5.83 5.30
C LEU A 137 19.00 5.48 3.87
N ASP A 138 19.51 6.45 3.12
CA ASP A 138 20.11 6.23 1.80
C ASP A 138 21.63 6.32 1.91
N SER A 139 22.32 5.91 0.85
CA SER A 139 23.76 6.00 0.78
C SER A 139 24.25 6.38 -0.60
N LYS A 140 25.37 7.11 -0.66
CA LYS A 140 26.08 7.43 -1.90
C LYS A 140 27.54 7.01 -1.79
N THR A 141 28.09 6.49 -2.88
CA THR A 141 29.51 6.19 -2.96
C THR A 141 30.32 7.49 -2.97
N GLU A 142 31.29 7.60 -2.06
CA GLU A 142 32.26 8.70 -2.04
C GLU A 142 33.69 8.14 -2.10
N ARG A 143 34.61 8.97 -2.59
CA ARG A 143 36.04 8.66 -2.64
C ARG A 143 36.82 9.77 -1.96
N HIS A 144 37.66 9.43 -0.99
CA HIS A 144 38.54 10.37 -0.33
C HIS A 144 39.92 9.73 -0.13
N ARG A 145 40.99 10.42 -0.56
CA ARG A 145 42.39 9.94 -0.48
C ARG A 145 42.57 8.50 -0.99
N GLY A 146 41.91 8.16 -2.10
CA GLY A 146 41.96 6.83 -2.71
C GLY A 146 41.11 5.75 -2.04
N GLN A 147 40.53 6.02 -0.86
CA GLN A 147 39.59 5.11 -0.19
C GLN A 147 38.16 5.38 -0.67
N VAL A 148 37.42 4.30 -0.94
CA VAL A 148 36.00 4.36 -1.29
C VAL A 148 35.17 3.95 -0.08
N TYR A 149 34.14 4.71 0.22
CA TYR A 149 33.18 4.41 1.29
C TYR A 149 31.77 4.86 0.87
N PHE A 150 30.77 4.43 1.62
CA PHE A 150 29.41 4.92 1.45
C PHE A 150 29.10 5.99 2.47
N LYS A 151 28.71 7.18 2.00
CA LYS A 151 28.18 8.24 2.86
C LYS A 151 26.67 8.06 3.03
N THR A 152 26.21 7.96 4.27
CA THR A 152 24.79 7.81 4.61
C THR A 152 24.10 9.15 4.79
N PHE A 153 22.81 9.23 4.47
CA PHE A 153 21.97 10.38 4.77
C PHE A 153 20.50 9.97 4.86
N PRO A 154 19.70 10.58 5.75
CA PRO A 154 18.26 10.37 5.77
C PRO A 154 17.63 10.80 4.45
N LYS A 155 16.61 10.06 4.02
CA LYS A 155 15.85 10.38 2.82
C LYS A 155 14.37 10.13 3.06
N THR A 156 13.59 11.10 2.61
CA THR A 156 12.13 11.11 2.67
C THR A 156 11.58 11.32 1.27
N GLY A 157 10.42 10.75 0.98
CA GLY A 157 9.70 11.02 -0.26
C GLY A 157 8.29 10.45 -0.20
N LYS A 158 7.43 10.89 -1.13
CA LYS A 158 6.08 10.35 -1.26
C LYS A 158 6.12 8.85 -1.53
N TRP A 159 5.24 8.12 -0.87
CA TRP A 159 5.06 6.70 -1.11
C TRP A 159 4.21 6.48 -2.36
N GLU A 160 4.85 6.50 -3.52
CA GLU A 160 4.19 6.29 -4.82
C GLU A 160 4.53 4.93 -5.44
N LYS A 161 5.32 4.09 -4.73
CA LYS A 161 5.80 2.82 -5.27
C LYS A 161 4.66 1.84 -5.50
N SER A 162 4.30 1.69 -6.77
CA SER A 162 3.53 0.58 -7.36
C SER A 162 4.42 -0.35 -8.22
N ASP A 163 5.75 -0.22 -8.09
CA ASP A 163 6.72 -0.82 -8.99
C ASP A 163 6.73 -2.36 -8.87
N THR A 164 6.09 -3.01 -9.85
CA THR A 164 5.81 -4.46 -9.94
C THR A 164 7.05 -5.35 -10.06
N THR A 165 8.22 -4.74 -10.25
CA THR A 165 9.50 -5.45 -10.44
C THR A 165 10.19 -5.87 -9.13
N LYS A 166 9.66 -5.44 -7.98
CA LYS A 166 10.24 -5.68 -6.65
C LYS A 166 9.33 -6.55 -5.79
N THR A 167 9.92 -7.46 -5.03
CA THR A 167 9.18 -8.20 -4.01
C THR A 167 9.06 -7.34 -2.76
N LEU A 168 7.88 -6.75 -2.55
CA LEU A 168 7.57 -5.95 -1.37
C LEU A 168 7.04 -6.82 -0.22
N LYS A 169 7.49 -6.55 0.99
CA LYS A 169 6.89 -7.08 2.23
C LYS A 169 6.65 -5.95 3.20
N PHE A 170 5.40 -5.80 3.61
CA PHE A 170 4.96 -4.87 4.64
C PHE A 170 4.83 -5.61 5.96
N LEU A 171 5.33 -5.01 7.03
CA LEU A 171 5.49 -5.62 8.34
C LEU A 171 4.93 -4.67 9.41
N GLU A 172 4.32 -5.29 10.43
CA GLU A 172 4.04 -4.67 11.73
C GLU A 172 3.44 -3.25 11.66
N PRO A 173 2.18 -3.10 11.19
CA PRO A 173 1.53 -1.81 11.18
C PRO A 173 1.30 -1.35 12.63
N LYS A 174 1.68 -0.12 12.93
CA LYS A 174 1.41 0.58 14.19
C LYS A 174 0.47 1.73 13.88
N GLU A 175 -0.75 1.68 14.43
CA GLU A 175 -1.68 2.82 14.35
C GLU A 175 -1.09 4.01 15.09
N LEU A 176 -1.19 5.19 14.48
CA LEU A 176 -0.75 6.45 15.05
C LEU A 176 -1.95 7.23 15.56
N SER A 177 -1.75 7.99 16.63
CA SER A 177 -2.81 8.77 17.26
C SER A 177 -2.28 10.09 17.81
N GLY A 178 -3.21 11.05 17.96
CA GLY A 178 -2.90 12.41 18.42
C GLY A 178 -2.11 13.19 17.39
N ASP A 179 -1.18 14.02 17.86
CA ASP A 179 -0.27 14.79 17.01
C ASP A 179 0.83 13.91 16.41
N TRP A 180 0.42 13.03 15.49
CA TRP A 180 1.30 12.04 14.88
C TRP A 180 2.37 12.70 14.00
N LYS A 181 2.11 13.88 13.42
CA LYS A 181 3.08 14.59 12.58
C LYS A 181 4.29 15.02 13.39
N SER A 182 4.08 15.64 14.56
CA SER A 182 5.18 15.99 15.47
C SER A 182 5.95 14.76 15.96
N LYS A 183 5.26 13.63 16.21
CA LYS A 183 5.92 12.35 16.55
C LYS A 183 6.80 11.84 15.42
N VAL A 184 6.34 11.94 14.18
CA VAL A 184 7.11 11.55 12.98
C VAL A 184 8.33 12.44 12.78
N GLU A 185 8.19 13.76 12.94
CA GLU A 185 9.31 14.71 12.85
C GLU A 185 10.37 14.44 13.93
N HIS A 186 9.91 14.15 15.16
CA HIS A 186 10.79 13.73 16.25
C HIS A 186 11.50 12.41 15.92
N ALA A 187 10.76 11.39 15.49
CA ALA A 187 11.31 10.09 15.12
C ALA A 187 12.33 10.18 13.97
N GLN A 188 12.06 11.03 12.97
CA GLN A 188 12.99 11.31 11.88
C GLN A 188 14.30 11.93 12.40
N THR A 189 14.19 12.88 13.33
CA THR A 189 15.33 13.55 13.96
C THR A 189 16.17 12.57 14.78
N GLU A 190 15.54 11.72 15.59
CA GLU A 190 16.22 10.69 16.37
C GLU A 190 16.89 9.64 15.47
N ALA A 191 16.17 9.14 14.47
CA ALA A 191 16.70 8.16 13.53
C ALA A 191 17.89 8.70 12.72
N ALA A 192 17.89 10.00 12.37
CA ALA A 192 19.01 10.64 11.67
C ALA A 192 20.33 10.57 12.47
N LYS A 193 20.26 10.49 13.81
CA LYS A 193 21.45 10.35 14.67
C LYS A 193 22.21 9.04 14.44
N VAL A 194 21.54 8.01 13.90
CA VAL A 194 22.17 6.73 13.53
C VAL A 194 23.32 6.95 12.55
N GLY A 195 23.14 7.80 11.54
CA GLY A 195 24.18 8.14 10.57
C GLY A 195 25.29 8.99 11.19
N THR A 196 24.91 10.06 11.91
CA THR A 196 25.87 11.06 12.42
C THR A 196 26.80 10.50 13.49
N LYS A 197 26.34 9.54 14.31
CA LYS A 197 27.17 8.82 15.30
C LYS A 197 28.44 8.20 14.72
N TYR A 198 28.45 7.91 13.42
CA TYR A 198 29.57 7.30 12.72
C TYR A 198 30.11 8.20 11.60
N ASN A 199 30.02 9.52 11.77
CA ASN A 199 30.45 10.52 10.78
C ASN A 199 29.81 10.34 9.40
N ASN A 200 28.59 9.78 9.36
CA ASN A 200 27.88 9.42 8.14
C ASN A 200 28.62 8.43 7.24
N VAL A 201 29.56 7.63 7.78
CA VAL A 201 30.20 6.55 7.04
C VAL A 201 29.46 5.26 7.32
N TRP A 202 28.86 4.67 6.29
CA TRP A 202 28.09 3.43 6.41
C TRP A 202 28.94 2.28 6.96
N LYS A 203 28.36 1.55 7.90
CA LYS A 203 28.89 0.32 8.48
C LYS A 203 27.71 -0.63 8.72
N GLY A 204 27.78 -1.82 8.14
CA GLY A 204 26.72 -2.81 8.25
C GLY A 204 26.38 -3.10 9.72
N LYS A 205 25.08 -3.21 10.03
CA LYS A 205 24.51 -3.45 11.36
C LYS A 205 24.80 -2.40 12.44
N LYS A 206 25.48 -1.30 12.10
CA LYS A 206 25.83 -0.22 13.05
C LYS A 206 25.10 1.07 12.72
N ASN A 207 25.04 1.42 11.44
CA ASN A 207 24.35 2.61 10.94
C ASN A 207 23.84 2.42 9.51
N ASP A 208 23.11 1.34 9.31
CA ASP A 208 22.45 1.03 8.05
C ASP A 208 20.95 1.34 8.09
N CYS A 209 20.27 1.03 6.99
CA CYS A 209 18.84 1.28 6.83
C CYS A 209 17.99 0.56 7.90
N GLN A 210 18.36 -0.67 8.28
CA GLN A 210 17.61 -1.40 9.32
C GLN A 210 17.78 -0.76 10.69
N THR A 211 18.99 -0.30 11.01
CA THR A 211 19.25 0.42 12.26
C THR A 211 18.50 1.76 12.31
N TYR A 212 18.44 2.48 11.19
CA TYR A 212 17.64 3.70 11.06
C TYR A 212 16.15 3.44 11.26
N VAL A 213 15.60 2.44 10.57
CA VAL A 213 14.18 2.04 10.66
C VAL A 213 13.80 1.68 12.09
N LYS A 214 14.67 0.92 12.79
CA LYS A 214 14.44 0.57 14.19
C LYS A 214 14.46 1.80 15.11
N ALA A 215 15.46 2.68 14.96
CA ALA A 215 15.53 3.91 15.75
C ALA A 215 14.31 4.82 15.51
N PHE A 216 13.81 4.85 14.28
CA PHE A 216 12.59 5.58 13.93
C PHE A 216 11.36 4.98 14.63
N GLN A 217 11.21 3.65 14.63
CA GLN A 217 10.11 2.96 15.32
C GLN A 217 10.15 3.15 16.84
N ASP A 218 11.35 3.13 17.43
CA ASP A 218 11.55 3.28 18.88
C ASP A 218 11.19 4.71 19.35
N ALA A 219 11.34 5.71 18.49
CA ALA A 219 11.04 7.12 18.78
C ALA A 219 9.59 7.54 18.44
N LEU A 220 8.78 6.62 17.89
CA LEU A 220 7.41 6.83 17.42
C LEU A 220 6.37 6.51 18.48
#